data_AF-A0A2E5BZA6-F1
#
_entry.id   AF-A0A2E5BZA6-F1
#
_cell.length_a   1.000
_cell.length_b   1.000
_cell.length_c   1.000
_cell.angle_alpha   90.00
_cell.angle_beta   90.00
_cell.angle_gamma   90.00
#
_symmetry.space_group_name_H-M   'P 1'
#
loop_
_entity.id
_entity.type
_entity.pdbx_description
1 polymer ?
#
loop_
_entity_poly.entity_id
_entity_poly.type
_entity_poly.pdbx_seq_one_letter_code
_entity_poly.pdbx_strand_id
1 'polypeptide(L)' 'MQVSNYVDSLKETLQFSLIETTELLERPWTIGGRSIRPDHRMTGHTGFITFARKCFIRPDKEST' A
#
# COMPACT_ATOMS: atom_id res chain seq x y z
N MET A 1 4.13 -13.13 7.61
CA MET A 1 3.57 -12.80 6.28
C MET A 1 4.41 -11.67 5.69
N GLN A 2 4.83 -11.74 4.41
CA GLN A 2 5.79 -10.80 3.81
C GLN A 2 5.47 -9.31 4.06
N VAL A 3 4.20 -8.92 3.88
CA VAL A 3 3.73 -7.54 4.06
C VAL A 3 3.89 -7.05 5.51
N SER A 4 3.53 -7.89 6.49
CA SER A 4 3.71 -7.56 7.90
C SER A 4 5.18 -7.30 8.22
N ASN A 5 6.06 -8.21 7.79
CA ASN A 5 7.50 -8.10 8.04
C ASN A 5 8.07 -6.81 7.42
N TYR A 6 7.61 -6.43 6.23
CA TYR A 6 8.03 -5.19 5.59
C TYR A 6 7.56 -3.95 6.37
N VAL A 7 6.28 -3.90 6.75
CA VAL A 7 5.72 -2.79 7.55
C VAL A 7 6.44 -2.65 8.88
N ASP A 8 6.74 -3.77 9.55
CA ASP A 8 7.46 -3.75 10.83
C ASP A 8 8.90 -3.23 10.65
N SER A 9 9.60 -3.66 9.59
CA SER A 9 10.93 -3.11 9.28
C SER A 9 10.93 -1.59 9.04
N LEU A 10 9.90 -1.05 8.38
CA LEU A 10 9.78 0.40 8.16
C LEU A 10 9.60 1.14 9.48
N LYS A 11 8.79 0.61 10.41
CA LYS A 11 8.58 1.20 11.74
C LYS A 11 9.87 1.20 12.56
N GLU A 12 10.63 0.10 12.53
CA GLU A 12 11.87 -0.06 13.29
C GLU A 12 12.95 0.95 12.88
N THR A 13 13.00 1.34 11.60
CA THR A 13 14.01 2.32 11.15
C THR A 13 13.82 3.73 11.69
N LEU A 14 12.62 4.09 12.16
CA LEU A 14 12.24 5.44 12.62
C LEU A 14 12.47 6.57 11.58
N GLN A 15 12.76 6.21 10.32
CA GLN A 15 13.00 7.14 9.22
C GLN A 15 11.78 7.31 8.31
N PHE A 16 10.69 6.62 8.62
CA PHE A 16 9.46 6.65 7.85
C PHE A 16 8.25 6.94 8.75
N SER A 17 7.32 7.72 8.23
CA SER A 17 6.02 8.00 8.83
C SER A 17 4.91 7.79 7.80
N LEU A 18 3.64 7.90 8.21
CA LEU A 18 2.48 7.72 7.34
C LEU A 18 2.55 6.37 6.57
N ILE A 19 2.88 5.30 7.29
CA ILE A 19 2.98 3.96 6.73
C ILE A 19 1.56 3.40 6.56
N GLU A 20 1.17 3.12 5.32
CA GLU A 20 -0.15 2.59 4.96
C GLU A 20 0.02 1.43 3.98
N THR A 21 -0.85 0.44 4.03
CA THR A 21 -0.86 -0.67 3.05
C THR A 21 -2.27 -0.89 2.53
N THR A 22 -2.38 -1.00 1.21
CA THR A 22 -3.64 -1.29 0.52
C THR A 22 -3.52 -2.60 -0.25
N GLU A 23 -4.56 -3.42 -0.22
CA GLU A 23 -4.71 -4.56 -1.12
C GLU A 23 -5.34 -4.11 -2.44
N LEU A 24 -4.69 -4.44 -3.55
CA LEU A 24 -5.17 -4.20 -4.89
C LEU A 24 -5.86 -5.46 -5.42
N LEU A 25 -7.13 -5.27 -5.79
CA LEU A 25 -7.97 -6.25 -6.48
C LEU A 25 -8.17 -5.78 -7.92
N GLU A 26 -7.56 -6.45 -8.88
CA GLU A 26 -7.81 -6.16 -10.29
C GLU A 26 -9.10 -6.84 -10.75
N ARG A 27 -10.03 -6.04 -11.29
CA ARG A 27 -11.23 -6.56 -11.94
C ARG A 27 -11.40 -5.93 -13.32
N PRO A 28 -11.02 -6.65 -14.40
CA PRO A 28 -11.18 -6.16 -15.75
C PRO A 28 -12.64 -5.90 -16.11
N TRP A 29 -12.85 -4.96 -17.03
CA TRP A 29 -14.14 -4.68 -17.64
C TRP A 29 -14.11 -5.10 -19.10
N THR A 30 -15.19 -5.73 -19.55
CA THR A 30 -15.42 -5.97 -20.98
C THR A 30 -16.23 -4.81 -21.55
N ILE A 31 -15.70 -4.18 -22.59
CA ILE A 31 -16.35 -3.05 -23.29
C ILE A 31 -16.50 -3.44 -24.76
N GLY A 32 -17.74 -3.48 -25.27
CA GLY A 32 -18.02 -3.83 -26.66
C GLY A 32 -19.39 -3.33 -27.13
N GLY A 33 -19.41 -2.55 -28.23
CA GLY A 33 -20.64 -1.97 -28.76
C GLY A 33 -21.34 -1.06 -27.75
N ARG A 34 -22.58 -1.40 -27.36
CA ARG A 34 -23.39 -0.70 -26.32
C ARG A 34 -23.38 -1.41 -24.96
N SER A 35 -22.55 -2.44 -24.78
CA SER A 35 -22.50 -3.22 -23.54
C SER A 35 -21.22 -2.92 -22.76
N ILE A 36 -21.37 -2.67 -21.46
CA ILE A 36 -20.29 -2.41 -20.51
C ILE A 36 -20.58 -3.27 -19.28
N ARG A 37 -19.70 -4.22 -18.98
CA ARG A 37 -19.87 -5.12 -17.83
C ARG A 37 -18.53 -5.55 -17.24
N PRO A 38 -18.46 -5.75 -15.92
CA PRO A 38 -17.26 -6.31 -15.31
C PRO A 38 -17.11 -7.78 -15.69
N ASP A 39 -15.89 -8.29 -15.64
CA ASP A 39 -15.65 -9.71 -15.90
C ASP A 39 -16.35 -10.60 -14.86
N HIS A 40 -16.75 -11.79 -15.31
CA HIS A 40 -17.53 -12.77 -14.57
C HIS A 40 -16.67 -13.59 -13.61
N ARG A 41 -15.35 -13.63 -13.84
CA ARG A 41 -14.37 -14.24 -12.94
C ARG A 41 -13.30 -13.19 -12.60
N MET A 42 -13.02 -13.04 -11.31
CA MET A 42 -11.78 -12.38 -10.91
C MET A 42 -10.66 -13.42 -11.01
N THR A 43 -9.55 -13.07 -11.66
CA THR A 43 -8.32 -13.85 -11.52
C THR A 43 -7.76 -13.52 -10.14
N GLY A 44 -7.73 -14.49 -9.22
CA GLY A 44 -7.53 -14.27 -7.78
C GLY A 44 -6.14 -13.81 -7.33
N HIS A 45 -5.35 -13.18 -8.19
CA HIS A 45 -4.08 -12.58 -7.79
C HIS A 45 -4.39 -11.21 -7.17
N THR A 46 -4.27 -11.10 -5.84
CA THR A 46 -4.21 -9.81 -5.17
C THR A 46 -2.76 -9.42 -4.93
N GLY A 47 -2.52 -8.11 -4.84
CA GLY A 47 -1.21 -7.56 -4.51
C GLY A 47 -1.34 -6.55 -3.38
N PHE A 48 -0.30 -6.38 -2.59
CA PHE A 48 -0.26 -5.33 -1.56
C PHE A 48 0.68 -4.23 -1.99
N ILE A 49 0.26 -2.98 -1.82
CA ILE A 49 1.09 -1.80 -2.01
C ILE A 49 1.23 -1.11 -0.66
N THR A 50 2.47 -0.98 -0.19
CA THR A 50 2.79 -0.24 1.04
C THR A 50 3.38 1.11 0.67
N PHE A 51 2.75 2.18 1.16
CA PHE A 51 3.22 3.55 1.06
C PHE A 51 3.85 3.99 2.37
N ALA A 52 4.89 4.80 2.29
CA ALA A 52 5.52 5.41 3.46
C ALA A 52 6.18 6.73 3.06
N ARG A 53 6.20 7.70 3.98
CA ARG A 53 6.88 8.98 3.79
C ARG A 53 8.20 8.97 4.51
N LYS A 54 9.31 9.21 3.80
CA LYS A 54 10.62 9.41 4.42
C LYS A 54 10.61 10.70 5.25
N CYS A 55 11.07 10.60 6.49
CA CYS A 55 11.14 11.68 7.44
C CYS A 55 12.54 11.73 8.07
N PHE A 56 12.92 12.92 8.53
CA PHE A 56 14.10 13.09 9.36
C PHE A 56 13.66 13.14 10.82
N ILE A 57 14.45 12.53 11.69
CA ILE A 57 14.26 12.67 13.13
C ILE A 57 14.50 14.13 13.45
N ARG A 58 13.49 14.77 14.06
CA ARG A 58 13.69 16.10 14.60
C ARG A 58 14.60 15.95 15.83
N PRO A 59 15.77 16.61 15.88
CA PRO A 59 16.56 16.61 17.10
C PRO A 59 15.72 17.24 18.21
N ASP A 60 15.73 16.61 19.38
CA ASP A 60 15.06 17.15 20.54
C ASP A 60 15.54 18.58 20.77
N LYS A 61 14.60 19.51 20.98
CA LYS A 61 14.97 20.84 21.43
C LYS A 61 15.52 20.66 22.84
N GLU A 62 16.82 20.86 23.03
CA GLU A 62 17.41 20.95 24.37
C GLU A 62 16.50 21.84 25.23
N SER A 63 15.99 21.26 26.32
CA SER A 63 15.17 21.96 27.29
C SER A 63 16.01 23.07 27.90
N THR A 64 15.80 24.30 27.43
CA THR A 64 16.20 25.53 28.13
C THR A 64 15.30 25.71 29.35
#